data_AF-A0AAU6BQ00-F1
#
_entry.id   AF-A0AAU6BQ00-F1
#
_cell.length_a   1.000
_cell.length_b   1.000
_cell.length_c   1.000
_cell.angle_alpha   90.00
_cell.angle_beta   90.00
_cell.angle_gamma   90.00
#
_symmetry.space_group_name_H-M   'P 1'
#
loop_
_entity.id
_entity.type
_entity.pdbx_description
1 polymer ?
#
loop_
_entity_poly.entity_id
_entity_poly.type
_entity_poly.pdbx_seq_one_letter_code
_entity_poly.pdbx_strand_id
1 'polypeptide(L)'
;MSATGSSTSPGSCAAGHAEVTVSPGDAVVQRLCVRPGTVVSLVLRPRPDDKRWTAVRSSAPALLLASGWRVDADGTAHASLRCAGTRGGTADVTASAKAPDVAGAARVAFTLHVSVVPYTTQG
;
A
#
# COMPACT_ATOMS: atom_id res chain seq x y z
N MET A 1 4.30 21.57 15.14
CA MET A 1 4.46 20.18 14.64
C MET A 1 3.86 20.15 13.25
N SER A 2 4.69 20.06 12.21
CA SER A 2 4.29 20.30 10.82
C SER A 2 3.60 19.07 10.24
N ALA A 3 2.34 19.23 9.82
CA ALA A 3 1.62 18.24 9.04
C ALA A 3 1.76 18.59 7.55
N THR A 4 2.69 17.94 6.85
CA THR A 4 2.66 17.88 5.38
C THR A 4 1.72 16.77 4.97
N GLY A 5 0.43 17.10 4.87
CA GLY A 5 -0.54 16.28 4.15
C GLY A 5 -0.37 16.52 2.66
N SER A 6 0.36 15.63 1.97
CA SER A 6 0.45 15.67 0.51
C SER A 6 -0.83 15.09 -0.07
N SER A 7 -1.80 15.96 -0.33
CA SER A 7 -2.98 15.65 -1.15
C SER A 7 -2.53 15.36 -2.59
N THR A 8 -2.64 14.11 -3.02
CA THR A 8 -2.35 13.71 -4.40
C THR A 8 -3.40 14.31 -5.34
N SER A 9 -3.02 15.32 -6.11
CA SER A 9 -3.84 15.81 -7.22
C SER A 9 -4.04 14.71 -8.27
N PRO A 10 -5.24 14.55 -8.84
CA PRO A 10 -5.49 13.65 -9.96
C PRO A 10 -4.79 14.20 -11.21
N GLY A 11 -3.52 13.85 -11.41
CA GLY A 11 -2.75 14.28 -12.58
C GLY A 11 -1.25 14.05 -12.47
N SER A 12 -0.69 13.95 -11.26
CA SER A 12 0.74 13.72 -11.05
C SER A 12 0.99 12.46 -10.23
N CYS A 13 1.78 11.52 -10.78
CA CYS A 13 2.24 10.35 -10.02
C CYS A 13 3.14 10.79 -8.87
N ALA A 14 2.92 10.22 -7.68
CA ALA A 14 3.69 10.55 -6.50
C ALA A 14 5.17 10.20 -6.69
N ALA A 15 6.07 11.03 -6.16
CA ALA A 15 7.51 10.85 -6.22
C ALA A 15 8.13 11.01 -4.82
N GLY A 16 9.15 10.23 -4.51
CA GLY A 16 9.85 10.28 -3.21
C GLY A 16 9.11 9.51 -2.13
N HIS A 17 8.05 10.08 -1.55
CA HIS A 17 7.22 9.41 -0.54
C HIS A 17 5.73 9.60 -0.83
N ALA A 18 4.95 8.54 -0.66
CA ALA A 18 3.51 8.56 -0.72
C ALA A 18 2.93 7.86 0.51
N GLU A 19 1.86 8.39 1.07
CA GLU A 19 1.12 7.73 2.16
C GLU A 19 -0.29 7.39 1.68
N VAL A 20 -0.72 6.17 1.96
CA VAL A 20 -2.07 5.70 1.70
C VAL A 20 -2.65 5.23 3.03
N THR A 21 -3.66 5.93 3.52
CA THR A 21 -4.41 5.51 4.70
C THR A 21 -5.72 4.88 4.27
N VAL A 22 -6.03 3.71 4.82
CA VAL A 22 -7.28 2.98 4.59
C VAL A 22 -8.03 2.90 5.91
N SER A 23 -9.17 3.55 5.97
CA SER A 23 -10.08 3.61 7.11
C SER A 23 -11.29 2.69 6.90
N PRO A 24 -11.99 2.29 7.98
CA PRO A 24 -13.26 1.59 7.86
C PRO A 24 -14.26 2.39 7.01
N GLY A 25 -14.86 1.75 6.02
CA GLY A 25 -15.78 2.39 5.07
C GLY A 25 -15.13 2.89 3.78
N ASP A 26 -13.79 2.95 3.73
CA ASP A 26 -13.09 3.26 2.48
C ASP A 26 -13.26 2.13 1.45
N ALA A 27 -13.07 2.47 0.18
CA ALA A 27 -13.07 1.51 -0.89
C ALA A 27 -12.01 0.42 -0.63
N VAL A 28 -12.45 -0.85 -0.69
CA VAL A 28 -11.59 -2.03 -0.55
C VAL A 28 -10.63 -2.21 -1.73
N VAL A 29 -10.84 -1.46 -2.81
CA VAL A 29 -9.95 -1.37 -3.96
C VAL A 29 -9.58 0.09 -4.17
N GLN A 30 -8.29 0.41 -4.15
CA GLN A 30 -7.77 1.75 -4.43
C GLN A 30 -6.72 1.72 -5.54
N ARG A 31 -6.43 2.89 -6.12
CA ARG A 31 -5.44 3.05 -7.19
C ARG A 31 -4.44 4.14 -6.81
N LEU A 32 -3.17 3.91 -7.11
CA LEU A 32 -2.08 4.86 -6.86
C LEU A 32 -1.14 4.88 -8.06
N CYS A 33 -0.75 6.08 -8.51
CA CYS A 33 0.35 6.24 -9.45
C CYS A 33 1.61 6.73 -8.73
N VAL A 34 2.75 6.09 -8.99
CA VAL A 34 4.05 6.45 -8.40
C VAL A 34 5.17 6.51 -9.44
N ARG A 35 6.25 7.20 -9.12
CA ARG A 35 7.50 7.21 -9.87
C ARG A 35 8.49 6.15 -9.33
N PRO A 36 9.43 5.65 -10.15
CA PRO A 36 10.54 4.85 -9.66
C PRO A 36 11.28 5.52 -8.49
N GLY A 37 11.68 4.73 -7.50
CA GLY A 37 12.33 5.21 -6.28
C GLY A 37 11.39 5.68 -5.18
N THR A 38 10.08 5.77 -5.44
CA THR A 38 9.09 6.18 -4.43
C THR A 38 8.92 5.11 -3.35
N VAL A 39 8.87 5.54 -2.09
CA VAL A 39 8.46 4.72 -0.96
C VAL A 39 7.00 5.00 -0.66
N VAL A 40 6.17 3.96 -0.61
CA VAL A 40 4.76 4.05 -0.26
C VAL A 40 4.57 3.50 1.15
N SER A 41 4.08 4.34 2.05
CA SER A 41 3.64 3.95 3.38
C SER A 41 2.14 3.65 3.35
N LEU A 42 1.76 2.41 3.62
CA LEU A 42 0.38 1.97 3.70
C LEU A 42 -0.01 1.86 5.18
N VAL A 43 -1.01 2.62 5.59
CA VAL A 43 -1.57 2.63 6.94
C VAL A 43 -2.98 2.05 6.88
N LEU A 44 -3.15 0.85 7.42
CA LEU A 44 -4.43 0.15 7.45
C LEU A 44 -5.01 0.28 8.85
N ARG A 45 -6.07 1.08 9.00
CA ARG A 45 -6.74 1.25 10.28
C ARG A 45 -7.34 -0.06 10.80
N PRO A 46 -7.59 -0.16 12.12
CA PRO A 46 -8.22 -1.34 12.71
C PRO A 46 -9.54 -1.65 12.02
N ARG A 47 -9.82 -2.93 11.79
CA ARG A 47 -11.04 -3.35 11.12
C ARG A 47 -12.21 -3.42 12.11
N PRO A 48 -13.45 -3.13 11.65
CA PRO A 48 -14.64 -3.26 12.49
C PRO A 48 -15.18 -4.70 12.58
N ASP A 49 -14.65 -5.64 11.79
CA ASP A 49 -15.21 -6.99 11.59
C ASP A 49 -14.46 -8.10 12.34
N ASP A 50 -14.04 -7.85 13.60
CA ASP A 50 -13.26 -8.73 14.50
C ASP A 50 -11.97 -9.36 13.93
N LYS A 51 -11.67 -9.09 12.65
CA LYS A 51 -10.50 -9.59 11.95
C LYS A 51 -9.33 -8.66 12.14
N ARG A 52 -8.15 -9.24 12.26
CA ARG A 52 -6.88 -8.51 12.33
C ARG A 52 -6.17 -8.59 11.00
N TRP A 53 -5.44 -7.54 10.66
CA TRP A 53 -4.50 -7.55 9.55
C TRP A 53 -3.40 -8.57 9.82
N THR A 54 -2.97 -9.28 8.78
CA THR A 54 -2.04 -10.41 8.92
C THR A 54 -0.79 -10.26 8.06
N ALA A 55 -0.95 -9.80 6.82
CA ALA A 55 0.16 -9.63 5.90
C ALA A 55 -0.18 -8.64 4.78
N VAL A 56 0.86 -8.15 4.12
CA VAL A 56 0.78 -7.45 2.83
C VAL A 56 1.65 -8.18 1.82
N ARG A 57 1.14 -8.35 0.60
CA ARG A 57 1.83 -9.03 -0.50
C ARG A 57 1.72 -8.23 -1.80
N SER A 58 2.84 -8.08 -2.48
CA SER A 58 2.91 -7.54 -3.85
C SER A 58 2.84 -8.67 -4.88
N SER A 59 2.09 -8.48 -5.96
CA SER A 59 2.04 -9.40 -7.10
C SER A 59 3.29 -9.34 -7.97
N ALA A 60 4.04 -8.23 -7.93
CA ALA A 60 5.28 -8.05 -8.68
C ALA A 60 6.41 -7.50 -7.78
N PRO A 61 7.01 -8.32 -6.90
CA PRO A 61 8.04 -7.89 -5.95
C PRO A 61 9.29 -7.26 -6.58
N ALA A 62 9.60 -7.63 -7.83
CA ALA A 62 10.72 -7.04 -8.59
C ALA A 62 10.45 -5.58 -9.00
N LEU A 63 9.17 -5.18 -9.11
CA LEU A 63 8.76 -3.81 -9.41
C LEU A 63 8.49 -3.01 -8.14
N LEU A 64 7.71 -3.60 -7.23
CA LEU A 64 7.26 -3.00 -5.99
C LEU A 64 7.44 -4.00 -4.85
N LEU A 65 8.46 -3.77 -4.03
CA LEU A 65 8.85 -4.66 -2.95
C LEU A 65 8.18 -4.23 -1.64
N ALA A 66 7.49 -5.13 -0.95
CA ALA A 66 7.12 -4.90 0.44
C ALA A 66 8.36 -5.04 1.33
N SER A 67 8.87 -3.92 1.85
CA SER A 67 10.11 -3.86 2.63
C SER A 67 9.89 -3.84 4.14
N GLY A 68 8.65 -3.70 4.59
CA GLY A 68 8.31 -3.62 6.01
C GLY A 68 6.84 -3.92 6.25
N TRP A 69 6.56 -4.61 7.35
CA TRP A 69 5.23 -4.95 7.82
C TRP A 69 5.24 -4.99 9.34
N ARG A 70 4.25 -4.33 9.96
CA ARG A 70 3.99 -4.44 11.39
C ARG A 70 2.51 -4.19 11.67
N VAL A 71 2.02 -4.74 12.78
CA VAL A 71 0.69 -4.46 13.31
C VAL A 71 0.87 -3.94 14.72
N ASP A 72 0.37 -2.75 14.98
CA ASP A 72 0.45 -2.09 16.27
C ASP A 72 -0.65 -2.65 17.21
N ALA A 73 -0.51 -2.41 18.51
CA ALA A 73 -1.37 -3.02 19.53
C ALA A 73 -2.86 -2.62 19.39
N ASP A 74 -3.12 -1.44 18.84
CA ASP A 74 -4.45 -0.92 18.53
C ASP A 74 -5.10 -1.62 17.31
N GLY A 75 -4.37 -2.49 16.61
CA GLY A 75 -4.81 -3.19 15.41
C GLY A 75 -4.54 -2.44 14.11
N THR A 76 -3.91 -1.26 14.16
CA THR A 76 -3.45 -0.54 12.98
C THR A 76 -2.26 -1.27 12.38
N ALA A 77 -2.29 -1.55 11.08
CA ALA A 77 -1.17 -2.15 10.38
C ALA A 77 -0.43 -1.15 9.51
N HIS A 78 0.90 -1.23 9.52
CA HIS A 78 1.79 -0.39 8.74
C HIS A 78 2.59 -1.28 7.79
N ALA A 79 2.57 -0.94 6.50
CA ALA A 79 3.42 -1.54 5.50
C ALA A 79 4.25 -0.47 4.79
N SER A 80 5.51 -0.77 4.50
CA SER A 80 6.34 0.06 3.63
C SER A 80 6.61 -0.68 2.32
N LEU A 81 6.36 -0.02 1.19
CA LEU A 81 6.54 -0.57 -0.15
C LEU A 81 7.56 0.28 -0.89
N ARG A 82 8.62 -0.33 -1.42
CA ARG A 82 9.65 0.36 -2.21
C ARG A 82 9.44 0.09 -3.69
N CYS A 83 9.23 1.15 -4.45
CA CYS A 83 9.17 1.09 -5.90
C CYS A 83 10.59 0.99 -6.47
N ALA A 84 11.00 -0.22 -6.88
CA ALA A 84 12.36 -0.52 -7.31
C ALA A 84 12.54 -0.49 -8.85
N GLY A 85 11.48 -0.75 -9.62
CA GLY A 85 11.58 -0.84 -11.08
C GLY A 85 11.67 0.52 -11.77
N THR A 86 12.74 0.75 -12.53
CA THR A 86 12.96 1.98 -13.33
C THR A 86 12.23 1.97 -14.67
N ARG A 87 11.84 0.78 -15.17
CA ARG A 87 11.16 0.58 -16.46
C ARG A 87 9.64 0.83 -16.41
N GLY A 88 9.10 1.17 -15.26
CA GLY A 88 7.66 1.25 -15.04
C GLY A 88 6.95 -0.11 -15.02
N GLY A 89 5.64 -0.08 -14.86
CA GLY A 89 4.77 -1.27 -14.84
C GLY A 89 3.62 -1.15 -13.85
N THR A 90 2.88 -2.23 -13.66
CA THR A 90 1.77 -2.30 -12.71
C THR A 90 1.98 -3.41 -11.69
N ALA A 91 1.58 -3.18 -10.44
CA ALA A 91 1.62 -4.15 -9.36
C ALA A 91 0.34 -4.07 -8.53
N ASP A 92 -0.13 -5.21 -8.05
CA ASP A 92 -1.23 -5.28 -7.09
C ASP A 92 -0.66 -5.56 -5.72
N VAL A 93 -1.02 -4.72 -4.76
CA VAL A 93 -0.66 -4.90 -3.36
C VAL A 93 -1.91 -5.31 -2.62
N THR A 94 -1.88 -6.52 -2.06
CA THR A 94 -2.99 -7.09 -1.31
C THR A 94 -2.68 -7.10 0.16
N ALA A 95 -3.61 -6.65 0.99
CA ALA A 95 -3.56 -6.81 2.43
C ALA A 95 -4.57 -7.87 2.86
N SER A 96 -4.12 -8.85 3.64
CA SER A 96 -4.95 -9.95 4.13
C SER A 96 -5.35 -9.76 5.59
N ALA A 97 -6.56 -10.21 5.91
CA ALA A 97 -7.09 -10.20 7.27
C ALA A 97 -7.68 -11.56 7.66
N LYS A 98 -7.68 -11.84 8.96
CA LYS A 98 -8.21 -13.08 9.54
C LYS A 98 -8.68 -12.84 10.98
N ALA A 99 -9.71 -13.55 11.40
CA ALA A 99 -10.07 -13.63 12.81
C ALA A 99 -9.02 -14.46 13.57
N PRO A 100 -8.57 -14.03 14.76
CA PRO A 100 -7.44 -14.64 15.47
C PRO A 100 -7.66 -16.12 15.80
N ASP A 101 -8.85 -16.48 16.25
CA ASP A 101 -9.16 -17.81 16.79
C ASP A 101 -9.89 -18.74 15.81
N VAL A 102 -10.01 -18.34 14.54
CA VAL A 102 -10.69 -19.12 13.50
C VAL A 102 -9.67 -19.93 12.71
N ALA A 103 -9.91 -21.22 12.49
CA ALA A 103 -9.06 -22.04 11.64
C ALA A 103 -9.12 -21.59 10.16
N GLY A 104 -8.03 -21.81 9.41
CA GLY A 104 -7.96 -21.50 7.97
C GLY A 104 -7.02 -20.34 7.59
N ALA A 105 -6.93 -20.07 6.29
CA ALA A 105 -6.03 -19.04 5.75
C ALA A 105 -6.63 -17.63 5.83
N ALA A 106 -5.77 -16.63 5.99
CA ALA A 106 -6.16 -15.23 5.84
C ALA A 106 -6.69 -14.95 4.43
N ARG A 107 -7.64 -14.02 4.31
CA ARG A 107 -8.25 -13.64 3.03
C ARG A 107 -7.87 -12.22 2.67
N VAL A 108 -7.78 -11.93 1.38
CA VAL A 108 -7.56 -10.57 0.89
C VAL A 108 -8.75 -9.71 1.31
N ALA A 109 -8.45 -8.61 1.99
CA ALA A 109 -9.45 -7.69 2.53
C ALA A 109 -9.27 -6.25 2.03
N PHE A 110 -8.16 -5.98 1.35
CA PHE A 110 -7.90 -4.73 0.63
C PHE A 110 -6.92 -4.97 -0.51
N THR A 111 -7.11 -4.25 -1.62
CA THR A 111 -6.22 -4.26 -2.79
C THR A 111 -5.87 -2.82 -3.20
N LEU A 112 -4.59 -2.54 -3.33
CA LEU A 112 -4.07 -1.31 -3.92
C LEU A 112 -3.43 -1.63 -5.27
N HIS A 113 -4.03 -1.12 -6.34
CA HIS A 113 -3.44 -1.15 -7.67
C HIS A 113 -2.43 -0.02 -7.81
N VAL A 114 -1.17 -0.37 -8.04
CA VAL A 114 -0.08 0.58 -8.18
C VAL A 114 0.39 0.60 -9.63
N SER A 115 0.39 1.79 -10.23
CA SER A 115 1.01 2.05 -11.52
C SER A 115 2.32 2.80 -11.31
N VAL A 116 3.43 2.20 -11.71
CA VAL A 116 4.76 2.82 -11.71
C VAL A 116 4.99 3.42 -13.09
N VAL A 117 5.11 4.74 -13.17
CA VAL A 117 5.33 5.47 -14.42
C VAL A 117 6.79 5.94 -14.49
N PRO A 118 7.57 5.49 -15.49
CA PRO A 118 8.97 5.87 -15.59
C PRO A 118 9.12 7.38 -15.78
N TYR A 119 10.28 7.93 -15.42
CA TYR A 119 10.62 9.28 -15.83
C TYR A 119 10.81 9.29 -17.34
N THR A 120 10.20 10.25 -18.03
CA THR A 120 10.52 10.50 -19.43
C THR A 120 11.97 10.98 -19.48
N THR A 121 12.86 10.20 -20.08
CA THR A 121 14.14 10.75 -20.55
C THR A 121 13.81 11.73 -21.67
N GLN A 122 13.83 13.04 -21.36
CA GLN A 122 14.14 14.00 -22.41
C GLN A 122 15.59 13.75 -22.81
N GLY A 123 15.82 13.60 -24.12
CA GLY A 123 17.08 13.20 -24.73
C GLY A 123 18.22 14.19 -24.53
#